data_AF-A0A1I6TEZ2-F1
#
_entry.id   AF-A0A1I6TEZ2-F1
#
_cell.length_a   1.000
_cell.length_b   1.000
_cell.length_c   1.000
_cell.angle_alpha   90.00
_cell.angle_beta   90.00
_cell.angle_gamma   90.00
#
_symmetry.space_group_name_H-M   'P 1'
#
loop_
_entity.id
_entity.type
_entity.pdbx_description
1 polymer ?
#
loop_
_entity_poly.entity_id
_entity_poly.type
_entity_poly.pdbx_seq_one_letter_code
_entity_poly.pdbx_strand_id
1 'polypeptide(L)' 'MTGTLAATALAAQAGAAMFRAHQVRETRHTLEMVASIAGERKPSRVVRYL' A
#
# COMPACT_ATOMS: atom_id res chain seq x y z
N MET A 1 -16.20 1.98 -4.26
CA MET A 1 -15.20 2.73 -3.47
C MET A 1 -13.88 2.99 -4.21
N THR A 2 -13.81 2.75 -5.52
CA THR A 2 -12.56 2.81 -6.29
C THR A 2 -11.88 4.19 -6.22
N GLY A 3 -12.65 5.29 -6.26
CA GLY A 3 -12.10 6.64 -6.15
C GLY A 3 -11.42 6.93 -4.81
N THR A 4 -11.97 6.42 -3.70
CA THR A 4 -11.37 6.60 -2.36
C THR A 4 -10.04 5.86 -2.25
N LEU A 5 -9.96 4.62 -2.74
CA LEU A 5 -8.71 3.86 -2.72
C LEU A 5 -7.64 4.48 -3.64
N ALA A 6 -8.03 5.06 -4.77
CA ALA A 6 -7.12 5.80 -5.63
C ALA A 6 -6.52 7.02 -4.92
N ALA A 7 -7.34 7.82 -4.24
CA ALA A 7 -6.87 8.95 -3.45
C ALA A 7 -5.95 8.52 -2.29
N THR A 8 -6.30 7.43 -1.59
CA THR A 8 -5.44 6.82 -0.54
C THR A 8 -4.08 6.43 -1.11
N ALA A 9 -4.03 5.81 -2.28
CA ALA A 9 -2.77 5.39 -2.90
C ALA A 9 -1.86 6.58 -3.23
N LEU A 10 -2.42 7.65 -3.82
CA LEU A 10 -1.66 8.87 -4.13
C LEU A 10 -1.16 9.57 -2.87
N ALA A 11 -2.00 9.68 -1.84
CA ALA A 11 -1.61 10.27 -0.56
C ALA A 11 -0.49 9.46 0.12
N ALA A 12 -0.55 8.13 0.07
CA ALA A 12 0.48 7.26 0.63
C ALA A 12 1.80 7.41 -0.11
N GLN A 13 1.76 7.45 -1.45
CA GLN A 13 2.94 7.69 -2.29
C GLN A 13 3.58 9.06 -2.02
N ALA A 14 2.78 10.06 -1.66
CA ALA A 14 3.25 11.39 -1.28
C ALA A 14 3.76 11.50 0.18
N GLY A 15 3.75 10.40 0.95
CA GLY A 15 4.33 10.35 2.30
C GLY A 15 3.33 10.57 3.44
N ALA A 16 2.02 10.43 3.22
CA ALA A 16 1.06 10.49 4.31
C ALA A 16 1.28 9.34 5.32
N ALA A 17 1.43 9.69 6.60
CA ALA A 17 1.81 8.74 7.65
C ALA A 17 0.61 8.00 8.29
N MET A 18 -0.62 8.48 8.14
CA MET A 18 -1.80 7.90 8.80
C MET A 18 -3.06 8.01 7.94
N PHE A 19 -3.90 6.97 7.99
CA PHE A 19 -5.19 6.90 7.31
C PHE A 19 -6.29 6.40 8.25
N ARG A 20 -7.41 7.12 8.32
CA ARG A 20 -8.62 6.68 9.01
C ARG A 20 -9.61 6.17 7.98
N ALA A 21 -10.02 4.90 8.09
CA ALA A 21 -10.94 4.28 7.16
C ALA A 21 -11.90 3.33 7.88
N HIS A 22 -13.11 3.17 7.32
CA HIS A 22 -14.06 2.15 7.77
C HIS A 22 -13.80 0.82 7.06
N GLN A 23 -13.36 0.85 5.80
CA GLN A 23 -12.95 -0.30 5.02
C GLN A 23 -11.46 -0.57 5.24
N VAL A 24 -11.15 -1.05 6.44
CA VAL A 24 -9.78 -1.22 6.94
C VAL A 24 -8.98 -2.19 6.09
N ARG A 25 -9.59 -3.30 5.66
CA ARG A 25 -8.89 -4.34 4.88
C ARG A 25 -8.45 -3.82 3.52
N GLU A 26 -9.37 -3.20 2.79
CA GLU A 26 -9.16 -2.64 1.46
C GLU A 26 -8.13 -1.52 1.50
N THR A 27 -8.26 -0.61 2.48
CA THR A 27 -7.30 0.47 2.70
C THR A 27 -5.91 -0.10 2.98
N ARG A 28 -5.80 -1.07 3.88
CA ARG A 28 -4.53 -1.74 4.20
C ARG A 28 -3.91 -2.41 2.98
N HIS A 29 -4.69 -3.15 2.18
CA HIS A 29 -4.18 -3.81 0.98
C HIS A 29 -3.65 -2.79 -0.04
N THR A 30 -4.33 -1.66 -0.23
CA THR A 30 -3.84 -0.57 -1.09
C THR A 30 -2.52 0.00 -0.58
N LEU A 31 -2.40 0.29 0.72
CA LEU A 31 -1.16 0.81 1.31
C LEU A 31 -0.01 -0.20 1.21
N GLU A 32 -0.29 -1.47 1.49
CA GLU A 32 0.66 -2.57 1.31
C GLU A 32 1.15 -2.68 -0.14
N MET A 33 0.25 -2.45 -1.11
CA MET A 33 0.60 -2.45 -2.53
C MET A 33 1.50 -1.28 -2.88
N VAL A 34 1.16 -0.06 -2.44
CA VAL A 34 1.98 1.15 -2.65
C VAL A 34 3.39 0.98 -2.05
N ALA A 35 3.50 0.50 -0.81
CA ALA A 35 4.79 0.24 -0.17
C ALA A 35 5.62 -0.84 -0.90
N SER A 36 4.95 -1.80 -1.55
CA SER A 36 5.64 -2.82 -2.36
C SER A 36 6.15 -2.22 -3.67
N ILE A 37 5.38 -1.34 -4.31
CA ILE A 37 5.78 -0.62 -5.53
C ILE A 37 6.95 0.34 -5.24
N ALA A 38 6.90 1.04 -4.10
CA ALA A 38 7.96 1.94 -3.67
C ALA A 38 9.25 1.20 -3.21
N GLY A 39 9.20 -0.12 -3.03
CA GLY A 39 10.34 -0.91 -2.54
C GLY A 39 10.62 -0.77 -1.03
N GLU A 40 9.69 -0.20 -0.28
CA GLU A 40 9.80 0.03 1.16
C GLU A 40 9.40 -1.21 1.98
N ARG A 41 8.54 -2.07 1.42
CA ARG A 41 8.13 -3.32 2.04
C ARG A 41 9.17 -4.42 1.77
N LYS A 42 9.70 -5.03 2.84
CA LYS A 42 10.57 -6.21 2.72
C LYS A 42 9.80 -7.38 2.06
N PRO A 43 10.42 -8.12 1.11
CA PRO A 43 9.82 -9.31 0.54
C PRO A 43 9.50 -10.34 1.63
N SER A 44 8.33 -10.97 1.55
CA SER A 44 7.95 -12.05 2.49
C SER A 44 8.77 -13.31 2.29
N ARG A 45 9.24 -13.55 1.07
CA ARG A 45 10.13 -14.67 0.72
C ARG A 45 11.07 -14.24 -0.40
N VAL A 46 12.37 -14.27 -0.13
CA VAL A 46 13.41 -13.99 -1.14
C VAL A 46 13.86 -15.34 -1.71
N VAL A 47 13.54 -15.60 -2.98
CA VAL A 47 14.01 -16.78 -3.72
C VAL A 47 14.83 -16.33 -4.91
N ARG A 48 15.95 -17.01 -5.18
CA ARG A 48 16.74 -16.84 -6.39
C ARG A 48 16.71 -18.16 -7.14
N TYR A 49 16.13 -18.15 -8.34
CA TYR A 49 16.18 -19.29 -9.24
C TYR A 49 17.55 -19.32 -9.91
N LEU A 50 18.19 -20.49 -9.93
CA LEU A 50 19.46 -20.75 -10.60
C LEU A 50 19.20 -21.25 -12.03
#